data_AF-D1AQY2-F1
#
_entry.id   AF-D1AQY2-F1
#
_cell.length_a   1.000
_cell.length_b   1.000
_cell.length_c   1.000
_cell.angle_alpha   90.00
_cell.angle_beta   90.00
_cell.angle_gamma   90.00
#
_symmetry.space_group_name_H-M   'P 1'
#
loop_
_entity.id
_entity.type
_entity.pdbx_description
1 polymer ?
#
loop_
_entity_poly.entity_id
_entity_poly.type
_entity_poly.pdbx_seq_one_letter_code
_entity_poly.pdbx_strand_id
1 'polypeptide(L)'
;MQQLTKEEREVLKEKYSDGYRFVARDGDGEVYAHSSKPVKGGLDWDGEGYYDWISDYVYSDFKFIKWEDDEPYEIEKLLEGAK
;
A
#
# COMPACT_ATOMS: atom_id res chain seq x y z
N MET A 1 -5.27 4.44 -16.79
CA MET A 1 -4.96 5.05 -15.48
C MET A 1 -5.69 4.24 -14.44
N GLN A 2 -4.98 3.80 -13.40
CA GLN A 2 -5.58 2.99 -12.34
C GLN A 2 -6.43 3.92 -11.47
N GLN A 3 -7.70 3.58 -11.27
CA GLN A 3 -8.64 4.46 -10.58
C GLN A 3 -8.84 3.96 -9.16
N LEU A 4 -8.17 4.62 -8.22
CA LEU A 4 -8.46 4.49 -6.79
C LEU A 4 -9.91 4.91 -6.54
N THR A 5 -10.61 4.20 -5.65
CA THR A 5 -11.86 4.70 -5.07
C THR A 5 -11.59 5.96 -4.23
N LYS A 6 -12.64 6.68 -3.85
CA LYS A 6 -12.48 7.85 -2.98
C LYS A 6 -11.93 7.42 -1.62
N GLU A 7 -12.41 6.28 -1.14
CA GLU A 7 -12.06 5.67 0.13
C GLU A 7 -10.60 5.20 0.14
N GLU A 8 -10.16 4.46 -0.89
CA GLU A 8 -8.76 4.07 -1.11
C GLU A 8 -7.83 5.29 -1.08
N ARG A 9 -8.24 6.38 -1.73
CA ARG A 9 -7.47 7.61 -1.76
C ARG A 9 -7.35 8.27 -0.39
N GLU A 10 -8.44 8.39 0.37
CA GLU A 10 -8.39 9.03 1.70
C GLU A 10 -7.49 8.24 2.65
N VAL A 11 -7.58 6.91 2.62
CA VAL A 11 -6.68 6.03 3.39
C VAL A 11 -5.21 6.24 2.99
N LEU A 12 -4.91 6.30 1.68
CA LEU A 12 -3.55 6.56 1.22
C LEU A 12 -3.05 7.96 1.60
N LYS A 13 -3.91 8.99 1.61
CA LYS A 13 -3.55 10.35 2.06
C LYS A 13 -3.23 10.40 3.55
N GLU A 14 -4.00 9.70 4.38
CA GLU A 14 -3.75 9.59 5.81
C GLU A 14 -2.40 8.93 6.06
N LYS A 15 -2.17 7.73 5.48
CA LYS A 15 -0.88 7.04 5.58
C LYS A 15 0.29 7.88 5.03
N TYR A 16 0.09 8.60 3.93
CA TYR A 16 1.13 9.48 3.40
C TYR A 16 1.50 10.61 4.38
N SER A 17 0.48 11.19 5.02
CA SER A 17 0.65 12.24 6.04
C SER A 17 1.36 11.71 7.30
N ASP A 18 1.12 10.45 7.65
CA ASP A 18 1.77 9.76 8.77
C ASP A 18 3.22 9.34 8.48
N GLY A 19 3.70 9.52 7.25
CA GLY A 19 5.08 9.26 6.86
C GLY A 19 5.31 7.98 6.06
N TYR A 20 4.25 7.22 5.75
CA TYR A 20 4.34 6.07 4.85
C TYR A 20 4.54 6.52 3.40
N ARG A 21 5.29 5.73 2.64
CA ARG A 21 5.69 6.06 1.26
C ARG A 21 5.36 4.95 0.28
N PHE A 22 5.29 3.72 0.75
CA PHE A 22 5.02 2.55 -0.06
C PHE A 22 3.82 1.77 0.48
N VAL A 23 3.17 1.02 -0.39
CA VAL A 23 2.12 0.08 -0.03
C VAL A 23 2.31 -1.22 -0.81
N ALA A 24 2.15 -2.35 -0.12
CA ALA A 24 2.29 -3.68 -0.70
C ALA A 24 1.27 -4.64 -0.08
N ARG A 25 0.95 -5.71 -0.79
CA ARG A 25 0.12 -6.80 -0.27
C ARG A 25 1.04 -7.97 0.08
N ASP A 26 0.88 -8.51 1.27
CA ASP A 26 1.60 -9.71 1.73
C ASP A 26 0.93 -10.99 1.22
N GLY A 27 1.63 -12.12 1.36
CA GLY A 27 1.16 -13.42 0.90
C GLY A 27 -0.06 -13.96 1.66
N ASP A 28 -0.39 -13.38 2.83
CA ASP A 28 -1.60 -13.65 3.59
C ASP A 28 -2.83 -12.88 3.06
N GLY A 29 -2.62 -11.96 2.11
CA GLY A 29 -3.65 -11.16 1.47
C GLY A 29 -3.87 -9.78 2.09
N GLU A 30 -3.20 -9.47 3.19
CA GLU A 30 -3.29 -8.18 3.88
C GLU A 30 -2.41 -7.12 3.21
N VAL A 31 -2.81 -5.85 3.35
CA VAL A 31 -2.13 -4.73 2.72
C VAL A 31 -1.46 -3.86 3.78
N TYR A 32 -0.17 -3.63 3.60
CA TYR A 32 0.68 -2.90 4.53
C TYR A 32 1.24 -1.64 3.89
N ALA A 33 1.32 -0.58 4.69
CA ALA A 33 2.01 0.66 4.36
C ALA A 33 3.42 0.64 4.96
N HIS A 34 4.41 1.08 4.20
CA HIS A 34 5.81 1.09 4.63
C HIS A 34 6.42 2.50 4.47
N SER A 35 7.19 2.92 5.47
CA SER A 35 7.89 4.21 5.47
C SER A 35 9.13 4.25 4.57
N SER A 36 9.73 3.10 4.33
CA SER A 36 10.83 2.88 3.38
C SER A 36 10.43 1.85 2.35
N LYS A 37 11.17 1.73 1.24
CA LYS A 37 10.86 0.75 0.20
C LYS A 37 11.07 -0.66 0.77
N PRO A 38 10.02 -1.49 0.93
CA PRO A 38 10.20 -2.86 1.39
C PRO A 38 10.79 -3.72 0.28
N VAL A 39 11.36 -4.86 0.67
CA VAL A 39 11.82 -5.94 -0.19
C VAL A 39 10.87 -7.11 -0.02
N LYS A 40 10.47 -7.70 -1.14
CA LYS A 40 9.61 -8.88 -1.13
C LYS A 40 10.38 -10.09 -0.60
N GLY A 41 9.88 -10.67 0.49
CA GLY A 41 10.36 -11.87 1.13
C GLY A 41 9.63 -13.12 0.65
N GLY A 42 9.65 -14.15 1.48
CA GLY A 42 9.00 -15.43 1.17
C GLY A 42 7.48 -15.39 1.30
N LEU A 43 6.96 -14.65 2.27
CA LEU A 43 5.52 -14.56 2.57
C LEU A 43 5.02 -13.12 2.79
N ASP A 44 5.92 -12.15 2.83
CA ASP A 44 5.69 -10.79 3.29
C ASP A 44 6.60 -9.78 2.57
N TRP A 45 6.26 -8.50 2.70
CA TRP A 45 7.13 -7.38 2.34
C TRP A 45 7.77 -6.81 3.60
N ASP A 46 9.10 -6.80 3.68
CA ASP A 46 9.83 -6.31 4.86
C ASP A 46 10.93 -5.32 4.49
N GLY A 47 11.28 -4.41 5.40
CA GLY A 47 12.30 -3.39 5.16
C GLY A 47 12.77 -2.72 6.45
N GLU A 48 13.79 -1.87 6.34
CA GLU A 48 14.41 -1.22 7.52
C GLU A 48 13.52 -0.16 8.19
N GLY A 49 12.43 0.25 7.53
CA GLY A 49 11.49 1.25 8.04
C GLY A 49 10.36 0.66 8.88
N TYR A 50 9.62 1.54 9.56
CA TYR A 50 8.36 1.14 10.19
C TYR A 50 7.29 0.85 9.13
N TYR A 51 6.42 -0.08 9.47
CA TYR A 51 5.26 -0.48 8.68
C TYR A 51 4.01 -0.43 9.55
N ASP A 52 2.87 -0.31 8.89
CA ASP A 52 1.57 -0.36 9.54
C ASP A 52 0.54 -0.93 8.60
N TRP A 53 -0.42 -1.61 9.18
CA TRP A 53 -1.48 -2.24 8.44
C TRP A 53 -2.47 -1.20 7.92
N ILE A 54 -2.93 -1.42 6.69
CA ILE A 54 -4.03 -0.65 6.13
C ILE A 54 -5.33 -1.35 6.54
N SER A 55 -5.88 -0.89 7.67
CA SER A 55 -6.93 -1.49 8.51
C SER A 55 -7.98 -2.41 7.87
N ASP A 56 -8.34 -3.39 8.67
CA ASP A 56 -9.50 -4.30 8.62
C ASP A 56 -10.84 -3.73 8.10
N TYR A 57 -11.40 -4.46 7.13
CA TYR A 57 -12.80 -4.86 6.98
C TYR A 57 -13.94 -3.96 6.46
N VAL A 58 -13.83 -2.66 6.15
CA VAL A 58 -15.09 -1.94 5.80
C VAL A 58 -15.15 -1.25 4.42
N TYR A 59 -14.08 -0.74 3.81
CA TYR A 59 -14.27 0.07 2.58
C TYR A 59 -13.24 -0.07 1.45
N SER A 60 -12.11 -0.74 1.69
CA SER A 60 -11.07 -0.84 0.68
C SER A 60 -10.30 -2.15 0.81
N ASP A 61 -10.33 -2.95 -0.25
CA ASP A 61 -9.53 -4.17 -0.36
C ASP A 61 -8.29 -3.92 -1.23
N PHE A 62 -8.06 -2.70 -1.75
CA PHE A 62 -6.92 -2.38 -2.63
C PHE A 62 -6.65 -3.49 -3.66
N LYS A 63 -7.69 -3.98 -4.34
CA LYS A 63 -7.65 -5.21 -5.19
C LYS A 63 -6.64 -5.18 -6.32
N PHE A 64 -6.17 -3.98 -6.67
CA PHE A 64 -5.15 -3.78 -7.69
C PHE A 64 -3.74 -4.07 -7.16
N ILE A 65 -3.50 -3.91 -5.86
CA ILE A 65 -2.24 -4.30 -5.19
C ILE A 65 -2.30 -5.80 -5.01
N LYS A 66 -1.40 -6.54 -5.64
CA LYS A 66 -1.40 -8.00 -5.64
C LYS A 66 -0.12 -8.52 -5.00
N TRP A 67 -0.22 -9.68 -4.34
CA TRP A 67 0.98 -10.37 -3.87
C TRP A 67 1.90 -10.72 -5.05
N GLU A 68 1.38 -11.00 -6.24
CA GLU A 68 2.19 -11.31 -7.43
C GLU A 68 3.00 -10.14 -7.98
N ASP A 69 2.78 -8.91 -7.51
CA ASP A 69 3.54 -7.74 -7.98
C ASP A 69 5.02 -7.86 -7.59
N ASP A 70 5.92 -7.51 -8.52
CA ASP A 70 7.38 -7.60 -8.31
C ASP A 70 7.93 -6.44 -7.47
N GLU A 71 7.19 -5.33 -7.38
CA GLU A 71 7.58 -4.08 -6.74
C GLU A 71 6.43 -3.51 -5.89
N PRO A 72 6.71 -2.85 -4.77
CA PRO A 72 5.68 -2.19 -3.97
C PRO A 72 5.24 -0.89 -4.68
N TYR A 73 4.03 -0.42 -4.37
CA TYR A 73 3.53 0.81 -4.97
C TYR A 73 3.96 2.02 -4.18
N GLU A 74 4.45 3.05 -4.86
CA GLU A 74 4.68 4.36 -4.25
C GLU A 74 3.35 5.10 -4.06
N ILE A 75 3.05 5.49 -2.82
CA ILE A 75 1.81 6.16 -2.45
C ILE A 75 1.66 7.49 -3.18
N GLU A 76 2.73 8.27 -3.31
CA GLU A 76 2.72 9.55 -4.03
C GLU A 76 2.28 9.38 -5.49
N LYS A 77 2.85 8.40 -6.19
CA LYS A 77 2.48 8.09 -7.59
C LYS A 77 1.03 7.64 -7.72
N LEU A 78 0.54 6.83 -6.77
CA LEU A 78 -0.87 6.42 -6.74
C LEU A 78 -1.82 7.61 -6.56
N LEU A 79 -1.45 8.58 -5.71
CA LEU A 79 -2.23 9.78 -5.47
C LEU A 79 -2.23 10.75 -6.67
N GLU A 80 -1.10 10.87 -7.37
CA GLU A 80 -0.92 11.72 -8.57
C GLU A 80 -1.61 11.15 -9.82
N GLY A 81 -1.54 9.83 -10.00
CA GLY A 81 -2.02 9.14 -11.22
C GLY A 81 -3.54 9.05 -11.38
N ALA A 82 -4.30 9.52 -10.40
CA ALA A 82 -5.76 9.45 -10.37
C ALA A 82 -6.41 10.82 -10.70
N LYS A 83 -5.93 11.46 -11.78
CA LYS A 83 -6.59 12.63 -12.40
C LYS A 83 -7.66 12.21 -13.39
#